data_AF-A0A838D8Q2-F1
#
_entry.id   AF-A0A838D8Q2-F1
#
_cell.length_a   1.000
_cell.length_b   1.000
_cell.length_c   1.000
_cell.angle_alpha   90.00
_cell.angle_beta   90.00
_cell.angle_gamma   90.00
#
_symmetry.space_group_name_H-M   'P 1'
#
loop_
_entity.id
_entity.type
_entity.pdbx_description
1 polymer ?
#
loop_
_entity_poly.entity_id
_entity_poly.type
_entity_poly.pdbx_seq_one_letter_code
_entity_poly.pdbx_strand_id
1 'polypeptide(L)'
;MEYQQEILEKTNTNNKELTILVTGASGFIGSRLLDELISAQINHNNHYSIRCMTRNKNSIASHKLKNLQKPIEIIEGDLSNYDDCLIALKGVDIAFYLVHSMEGSSRNWKKFSEKEKVTSENFVKASNECNVKRIIYLGGLTYGKDDELSQHMLSRKQVGDTLMKSNAQVTIFRAAVILGSGGGSFEMLRYLVERLPLMICPKWVLTKCQPIFIGDVVTYLSKSIEIKETEGRTFDIGSPDILSYLDMMKIYAKILDKSIKILIIPFLTPRLSSYWVDLVTPIKASLARPLIDSLKHEAVVQDNSIIDIIPVELKSFQESLQYCIIEEKKSKKNPVKTKLIKERTTMSINYKILLVSLLLLLVIGTTYYFLDDRKAFLEPFWLSIAVIWYLLIFVSIYFVRFGARLGALIAGILGWGSLVFWLLDNLYIVIGYPIIATIPDSDEIWRDIVGMIVASFTIISSHNIFNKIRLHT
;
A
#
# COMPACT_ATOMS: atom_id res chain seq x y z
N MET A 1 -57.45 -26.45 -17.62
CA MET A 1 -56.76 -25.99 -16.39
C MET A 1 -55.52 -26.82 -16.10
N GLU A 2 -55.52 -28.14 -16.33
CA GLU A 2 -54.32 -28.99 -16.20
C GLU A 2 -53.13 -28.57 -17.10
N TYR A 3 -53.38 -28.09 -18.33
CA TYR A 3 -52.30 -27.64 -19.23
C TYR A 3 -51.55 -26.36 -18.76
N GLN A 4 -52.23 -25.49 -17.99
CA GLN A 4 -51.56 -24.32 -17.40
C GLN A 4 -50.86 -24.67 -16.07
N GLN A 5 -51.35 -25.68 -15.37
CA GLN A 5 -50.71 -26.22 -14.18
C GLN A 5 -49.41 -26.95 -14.54
N GLU A 6 -49.38 -27.66 -15.66
CA GLU A 6 -48.17 -28.34 -16.17
C GLU A 6 -47.09 -27.36 -16.65
N ILE A 7 -47.46 -26.16 -17.12
CA ILE A 7 -46.51 -25.08 -17.48
C ILE A 7 -46.00 -24.35 -16.22
N LEU A 8 -46.84 -24.18 -15.20
CA LEU A 8 -46.46 -23.62 -13.90
C LEU A 8 -45.59 -24.59 -13.08
N GLU A 9 -45.77 -25.89 -13.23
CA GLU A 9 -44.90 -26.91 -12.62
C GLU A 9 -43.59 -27.11 -13.41
N LYS A 10 -43.61 -26.98 -14.75
CA LYS A 10 -42.37 -27.02 -15.57
C LYS A 10 -41.51 -25.75 -15.47
N THR A 11 -42.06 -24.61 -15.06
CA THR A 11 -41.28 -23.39 -14.73
C THR A 11 -40.72 -23.38 -13.31
N ASN A 12 -41.04 -24.38 -12.48
CA ASN A 12 -40.59 -24.48 -11.08
C ASN A 12 -39.50 -25.53 -10.84
N THR A 13 -38.79 -25.96 -11.89
CA THR A 13 -37.62 -26.83 -11.75
C THR A 13 -36.34 -25.99 -11.79
N ASN A 14 -35.63 -25.92 -10.66
CA ASN A 14 -34.25 -25.40 -10.45
C ASN A 14 -34.01 -23.94 -9.99
N ASN A 15 -34.86 -23.33 -9.17
CA ASN A 15 -34.43 -22.16 -8.37
C ASN A 15 -33.68 -22.58 -7.09
N LYS A 16 -32.61 -23.36 -7.23
CA LYS A 16 -31.69 -23.58 -6.10
C LYS A 16 -30.90 -22.29 -5.90
N GLU A 17 -31.06 -21.66 -4.75
CA GLU A 17 -30.33 -20.45 -4.38
C GLU A 17 -28.82 -20.69 -4.48
N LEU A 18 -28.12 -19.89 -5.30
CA LEU A 18 -26.68 -20.04 -5.50
C LEU A 18 -25.94 -19.62 -4.23
N THR A 19 -24.96 -20.40 -3.79
CA THR A 19 -24.09 -20.01 -2.68
C THR A 19 -22.76 -19.50 -3.21
N ILE A 20 -22.42 -18.25 -2.87
CA ILE A 20 -21.22 -17.55 -3.33
C ILE A 20 -20.24 -17.41 -2.17
N LEU A 21 -19.03 -17.91 -2.33
CA LEU A 21 -17.93 -17.68 -1.39
C LEU A 21 -17.05 -16.51 -1.85
N VAL A 22 -16.84 -15.52 -0.98
CA VAL A 22 -15.82 -14.49 -1.15
C VAL A 22 -14.65 -14.77 -0.20
N THR A 23 -13.55 -15.29 -0.74
CA THR A 23 -12.30 -15.38 0.01
C THR A 23 -11.64 -13.99 0.08
N GLY A 24 -10.92 -13.69 1.16
CA GLY A 24 -10.29 -12.38 1.30
C GLY A 24 -11.29 -11.22 1.41
N ALA A 25 -12.50 -11.49 1.95
CA ALA A 25 -13.60 -10.53 2.06
C ALA A 25 -13.27 -9.26 2.89
N SER A 26 -12.23 -9.33 3.74
CA SER A 26 -11.73 -8.18 4.49
C SER A 26 -10.63 -7.38 3.76
N GLY A 27 -10.17 -7.86 2.60
CA GLY A 27 -9.12 -7.23 1.80
C GLY A 27 -9.63 -6.14 0.86
N PHE A 28 -8.70 -5.40 0.24
CA PHE A 28 -8.98 -4.24 -0.60
C PHE A 28 -10.01 -4.49 -1.72
N ILE A 29 -9.88 -5.61 -2.45
CA ILE A 29 -10.83 -6.01 -3.50
C ILE A 29 -12.07 -6.67 -2.89
N GLY A 30 -11.86 -7.69 -2.05
CA GLY A 30 -12.94 -8.51 -1.51
C GLY A 30 -13.98 -7.72 -0.73
N SER A 31 -13.57 -6.68 0.01
CA SER A 31 -14.50 -5.85 0.77
C SER A 31 -15.43 -5.03 -0.11
N ARG A 32 -14.96 -4.62 -1.29
CA ARG A 32 -15.74 -3.83 -2.26
C ARG A 32 -16.61 -4.73 -3.12
N LEU A 33 -16.10 -5.91 -3.49
CA LEU A 33 -16.94 -6.94 -4.09
C LEU A 33 -18.09 -7.32 -3.16
N LEU A 34 -17.82 -7.46 -1.85
CA LEU A 34 -18.87 -7.73 -0.88
C LEU A 34 -19.94 -6.62 -0.85
N ASP A 35 -19.53 -5.35 -0.88
CA ASP A 35 -20.46 -4.21 -0.92
C ASP A 35 -21.34 -4.24 -2.18
N GLU A 36 -20.74 -4.58 -3.33
CA GLU A 36 -21.46 -4.74 -4.60
C GLU A 36 -22.45 -5.91 -4.55
N LEU A 37 -22.03 -7.07 -4.05
CA LEU A 37 -22.89 -8.25 -3.94
C LEU A 37 -24.07 -8.02 -2.99
N ILE A 38 -23.84 -7.33 -1.87
CA ILE A 38 -24.89 -6.91 -0.94
C ILE A 38 -25.85 -5.94 -1.62
N SER A 39 -25.33 -4.95 -2.34
CA SER A 39 -26.16 -3.95 -3.02
C SER A 39 -27.02 -4.61 -4.11
N ALA A 40 -26.45 -5.53 -4.87
CA ALA A 40 -27.17 -6.31 -5.87
C ALA A 40 -28.26 -7.21 -5.25
N GLN A 41 -27.99 -7.79 -4.07
CA GLN A 41 -28.99 -8.57 -3.32
C GLN A 41 -30.17 -7.70 -2.82
N ILE A 42 -29.93 -6.42 -2.51
CA ILE A 42 -30.98 -5.48 -2.07
C ILE A 42 -31.81 -4.98 -3.26
N ASN A 43 -31.16 -4.70 -4.39
CA ASN A 43 -31.76 -3.97 -5.52
C ASN A 43 -32.39 -4.89 -6.58
N HIS A 44 -31.97 -6.17 -6.68
CA HIS A 44 -32.40 -7.08 -7.73
C HIS A 44 -32.95 -8.39 -7.18
N ASN A 45 -33.80 -9.07 -7.96
CA ASN A 45 -34.34 -10.43 -7.72
C ASN A 45 -33.25 -11.53 -7.72
N ASN A 46 -32.01 -11.20 -7.35
CA ASN A 46 -30.90 -12.12 -7.33
C ASN A 46 -30.94 -12.96 -6.05
N HIS A 47 -31.32 -14.23 -6.22
CA HIS A 47 -31.39 -15.20 -5.16
C HIS A 47 -30.04 -15.93 -5.03
N TYR A 48 -29.05 -15.25 -4.44
CA TYR A 48 -27.84 -15.92 -3.95
C TYR A 48 -27.58 -15.63 -2.47
N SER A 49 -27.02 -16.63 -1.80
CA SER A 49 -26.52 -16.54 -0.43
C SER A 49 -25.02 -16.25 -0.45
N ILE A 50 -24.58 -15.32 0.40
CA ILE A 50 -23.19 -14.87 0.46
C ILE A 50 -22.51 -15.49 1.68
N ARG A 51 -21.38 -16.14 1.43
CA ARG A 51 -20.44 -16.61 2.44
C ARG A 51 -19.12 -15.87 2.29
N CYS A 52 -18.53 -15.46 3.40
CA CYS A 52 -17.22 -14.82 3.45
C CYS A 52 -16.23 -15.70 4.21
N MET A 53 -14.98 -15.74 3.76
CA MET A 53 -13.88 -16.33 4.50
C MET A 53 -12.81 -15.28 4.83
N THR A 54 -12.45 -15.18 6.11
CA THR A 54 -11.39 -14.28 6.60
C THR A 54 -10.63 -14.93 7.76
N ARG A 55 -9.37 -14.52 7.99
CA ARG A 55 -8.55 -14.98 9.12
C ARG A 55 -9.00 -14.43 10.47
N ASN A 56 -9.80 -13.37 10.48
CA ASN A 56 -10.32 -12.77 11.70
C ASN A 56 -11.71 -12.22 11.40
N LYS A 57 -12.74 -12.81 11.99
CA LYS A 57 -14.14 -12.40 11.73
C LYS A 57 -14.41 -10.91 12.01
N ASN A 58 -13.68 -10.30 12.95
CA ASN A 58 -13.86 -8.89 13.32
C ASN A 58 -13.29 -7.91 12.28
N SER A 59 -12.57 -8.41 11.27
CA SER A 59 -12.04 -7.59 10.17
C SER A 59 -13.11 -7.16 9.16
N ILE A 60 -14.23 -7.88 9.11
CA ILE A 60 -15.39 -7.48 8.31
C ILE A 60 -16.19 -6.46 9.13
N ALA A 61 -16.37 -5.27 8.55
CA ALA A 61 -16.97 -4.16 9.29
C ALA A 61 -18.43 -4.47 9.66
N SER A 62 -18.73 -4.46 10.96
CA SER A 62 -20.03 -4.89 11.49
C SER A 62 -21.22 -4.12 10.95
N HIS A 63 -21.05 -2.86 10.51
CA HIS A 63 -22.11 -2.08 9.88
C HIS A 63 -22.55 -2.65 8.53
N LYS A 64 -21.66 -3.31 7.79
CA LYS A 64 -21.97 -3.97 6.51
C LYS A 64 -22.94 -5.15 6.69
N LEU A 65 -22.98 -5.72 7.89
CA LEU A 65 -23.77 -6.89 8.22
C LEU A 65 -25.14 -6.54 8.81
N LYS A 66 -25.43 -5.24 9.00
CA LYS A 66 -26.69 -4.77 9.60
C LYS A 66 -27.75 -4.56 8.52
N ASN A 67 -29.00 -4.84 8.87
CA ASN A 67 -30.19 -4.58 8.03
C ASN A 67 -30.18 -5.32 6.67
N LEU A 68 -29.49 -6.45 6.59
CA LEU A 68 -29.50 -7.30 5.41
C LEU A 68 -30.77 -8.16 5.40
N GLN A 69 -31.37 -8.32 4.21
CA GLN A 69 -32.54 -9.18 4.03
C GLN A 69 -32.20 -10.66 4.27
N LYS A 70 -30.97 -11.09 3.94
CA LYS A 70 -30.42 -12.41 4.30
C LYS A 70 -29.10 -12.25 5.04
N PRO A 71 -28.85 -13.06 6.09
CA PRO A 71 -27.58 -13.00 6.81
C PRO A 71 -26.43 -13.49 5.93
N ILE A 72 -25.27 -12.84 6.07
CA ILE A 72 -24.02 -13.29 5.45
C ILE A 72 -23.34 -14.26 6.41
N GLU A 73 -22.97 -15.43 5.90
CA GLU A 73 -22.21 -16.41 6.66
C GLU A 73 -20.73 -16.01 6.68
N ILE A 74 -20.10 -16.00 7.86
CA ILE A 74 -18.68 -15.66 8.01
C ILE A 74 -17.95 -16.87 8.58
N ILE A 75 -17.04 -17.42 7.78
CA ILE A 75 -16.12 -18.49 8.19
C ILE A 75 -14.78 -17.86 8.57
N GLU A 76 -14.35 -18.11 9.80
CA GLU A 76 -13.02 -17.75 10.27
C GLU A 76 -12.06 -18.91 9.96
N GLY A 77 -11.04 -18.67 9.13
CA GLY A 77 -10.09 -19.70 8.72
C GLY A 77 -8.92 -19.17 7.88
N ASP A 78 -7.88 -19.99 7.71
CA ASP A 78 -6.72 -19.73 6.85
C ASP A 78 -6.68 -20.76 5.71
N LEU A 79 -6.64 -20.29 4.47
CA LEU A 79 -6.61 -21.15 3.28
C LEU A 79 -5.33 -22.02 3.17
N SER A 80 -4.29 -21.73 3.96
CA SER A 80 -3.15 -22.64 4.10
C SER A 80 -3.46 -23.90 4.91
N ASN A 81 -4.59 -23.91 5.64
CA ASN A 81 -5.17 -25.10 6.25
C ASN A 81 -6.23 -25.70 5.32
N TYR A 82 -6.08 -26.99 5.02
CA TYR A 82 -6.99 -27.72 4.15
C TYR A 82 -8.42 -27.85 4.73
N ASP A 83 -8.55 -28.09 6.03
CA ASP A 83 -9.84 -28.30 6.67
C ASP A 83 -10.67 -27.01 6.68
N ASP A 84 -10.02 -25.86 6.86
CA ASP A 84 -10.65 -24.54 6.76
C ASP A 84 -11.21 -24.29 5.35
N CYS A 85 -10.48 -24.72 4.30
CA CYS A 85 -10.96 -24.67 2.92
C CYS A 85 -12.21 -25.53 2.73
N LEU A 86 -12.23 -26.76 3.25
CA LEU A 86 -13.39 -27.66 3.15
C LEU A 86 -14.62 -27.08 3.84
N ILE A 87 -14.46 -26.53 5.05
CA ILE A 87 -15.56 -25.88 5.78
C ILE A 87 -16.10 -24.70 4.97
N ALA A 88 -15.22 -23.86 4.43
CA ALA A 88 -15.63 -22.69 3.66
C ALA A 88 -16.34 -23.04 2.34
N LEU A 89 -15.89 -24.09 1.64
CA LEU A 89 -16.38 -24.47 0.31
C LEU A 89 -17.58 -25.41 0.33
N LYS A 90 -17.94 -25.99 1.49
CA LYS A 90 -19.06 -26.93 1.60
C LYS A 90 -20.38 -26.30 1.15
N GLY A 91 -20.94 -26.81 0.04
CA GLY A 91 -22.20 -26.32 -0.53
C GLY A 91 -22.09 -25.02 -1.32
N VAL A 92 -20.87 -24.58 -1.65
CA VAL A 92 -20.61 -23.39 -2.48
C VAL A 92 -20.74 -23.74 -3.96
N ASP A 93 -21.47 -22.91 -4.72
CA ASP A 93 -21.58 -23.03 -6.17
C ASP A 93 -20.47 -22.24 -6.89
N ILE A 94 -20.22 -21.01 -6.43
CA ILE A 94 -19.27 -20.07 -7.05
C ILE A 94 -18.32 -19.54 -5.97
N ALA A 95 -17.01 -19.60 -6.23
CA ALA A 95 -16.01 -19.12 -5.27
C ALA A 95 -15.09 -18.07 -5.89
N PHE A 96 -15.06 -16.88 -5.29
CA PHE A 96 -14.08 -15.85 -5.61
C PHE A 96 -12.78 -16.11 -4.84
N TYR A 97 -11.70 -16.38 -5.58
CA TYR A 97 -10.35 -16.48 -5.03
C TYR A 97 -9.68 -15.11 -5.11
N LEU A 98 -9.74 -14.32 -4.03
CA LEU A 98 -9.18 -12.95 -3.95
C LEU A 98 -8.09 -12.82 -2.89
N VAL A 99 -7.62 -13.95 -2.35
CA VAL A 99 -6.49 -13.96 -1.42
C VAL A 99 -5.19 -13.74 -2.19
N HIS A 100 -4.42 -12.76 -1.72
CA HIS A 100 -3.11 -12.44 -2.26
C HIS A 100 -2.17 -12.11 -1.09
N SER A 101 -1.06 -12.85 -0.99
CA SER A 101 -0.11 -12.66 0.10
C SER A 101 0.97 -11.63 -0.28
N MET A 102 0.59 -10.36 -0.46
CA MET A 102 1.60 -9.28 -0.56
C MET A 102 2.18 -8.87 0.81
N GLU A 103 1.45 -9.16 1.89
CA GLU A 103 1.78 -8.76 3.27
C GLU A 103 2.70 -9.76 3.99
N GLY A 104 3.80 -10.15 3.35
CA GLY A 104 4.88 -10.87 4.03
C GLY A 104 5.58 -9.97 5.05
N SER A 105 5.81 -10.47 6.28
CA SER A 105 6.68 -9.78 7.24
C SER A 105 8.08 -9.61 6.64
N SER A 106 8.74 -8.49 6.96
CA SER A 106 9.95 -7.97 6.29
C SER A 106 11.10 -8.96 6.03
N ARG A 107 11.18 -10.08 6.76
CA ARG A 107 12.23 -11.10 6.61
C ARG A 107 11.86 -12.26 5.67
N ASN A 108 10.57 -12.47 5.38
CA ASN A 108 10.06 -13.67 4.70
C ASN A 108 9.36 -13.37 3.37
N TRP A 109 9.62 -12.24 2.73
CA TRP A 109 8.98 -11.93 1.44
C TRP A 109 9.19 -13.05 0.41
N LYS A 110 10.34 -13.74 0.37
CA LYS A 110 10.52 -14.88 -0.55
C LYS A 110 9.56 -16.07 -0.31
N LYS A 111 9.03 -16.22 0.91
CA LYS A 111 8.10 -17.30 1.26
C LYS A 111 6.66 -17.04 0.82
N PHE A 112 6.34 -15.86 0.26
CA PHE A 112 4.98 -15.60 -0.20
C PHE A 112 4.59 -16.58 -1.31
N SER A 113 5.48 -16.85 -2.28
CA SER A 113 5.18 -17.73 -3.42
C SER A 113 4.91 -19.18 -2.98
N GLU A 114 5.70 -19.70 -2.03
CA GLU A 114 5.45 -21.00 -1.41
C GLU A 114 4.08 -21.02 -0.71
N LYS A 115 3.75 -19.97 0.06
CA LYS A 115 2.45 -19.88 0.74
C LYS A 115 1.30 -19.81 -0.27
N GLU A 116 1.41 -19.01 -1.32
CA GLU A 116 0.38 -18.88 -2.36
C GLU A 116 0.15 -20.20 -3.09
N LYS A 117 1.23 -20.93 -3.39
CA LYS A 117 1.15 -22.27 -3.98
C LYS A 117 0.33 -23.21 -3.09
N VAL A 118 0.73 -23.39 -1.82
CA VAL A 118 0.02 -24.26 -0.86
C VAL A 118 -1.46 -23.87 -0.74
N THR A 119 -1.72 -22.56 -0.65
CA THR A 119 -3.07 -22.00 -0.55
C THR A 119 -3.93 -22.37 -1.76
N SER A 120 -3.39 -22.21 -2.97
CA SER A 120 -4.10 -22.55 -4.21
C SER A 120 -4.30 -24.07 -4.38
N GLU A 121 -3.32 -24.90 -3.99
CA GLU A 121 -3.42 -26.36 -4.07
C GLU A 121 -4.50 -26.89 -3.11
N ASN A 122 -4.52 -26.40 -1.86
CA ASN A 122 -5.56 -26.74 -0.90
C ASN A 122 -6.95 -26.32 -1.39
N PHE A 123 -7.05 -25.11 -1.94
CA PHE A 123 -8.31 -24.58 -2.43
C PHE A 123 -8.86 -25.40 -3.61
N VAL A 124 -8.01 -25.80 -4.56
CA VAL A 124 -8.39 -26.66 -5.68
C VAL A 124 -8.86 -28.02 -5.19
N LYS A 125 -8.11 -28.65 -4.28
CA LYS A 125 -8.46 -29.96 -3.73
C LYS A 125 -9.81 -29.91 -3.02
N ALA A 126 -10.02 -28.92 -2.14
CA ALA A 126 -11.27 -28.74 -1.42
C ALA A 126 -12.43 -28.36 -2.36
N SER A 127 -12.17 -27.56 -3.39
CA SER A 127 -13.18 -27.19 -4.40
C SER A 127 -13.68 -28.40 -5.17
N ASN A 128 -12.77 -29.31 -5.53
CA ASN A 128 -13.12 -30.57 -6.20
C ASN A 128 -13.97 -31.46 -5.28
N GLU A 129 -13.56 -31.64 -4.01
CA GLU A 129 -14.30 -32.45 -3.04
C GLU A 129 -15.68 -31.85 -2.71
N CYS A 130 -15.81 -30.52 -2.70
CA CYS A 130 -17.07 -29.83 -2.45
C CYS A 130 -17.94 -29.63 -3.71
N ASN A 131 -17.49 -30.08 -4.89
CA ASN A 131 -18.17 -29.90 -6.17
C ASN A 131 -18.49 -28.43 -6.50
N VAL A 132 -17.54 -27.52 -6.25
CA VAL A 132 -17.64 -26.12 -6.65
C VAL A 132 -17.73 -26.06 -8.17
N LYS A 133 -18.75 -25.36 -8.69
CA LYS A 133 -19.02 -25.30 -10.13
C LYS A 133 -18.12 -24.28 -10.83
N ARG A 134 -17.82 -23.18 -10.14
CA ARG A 134 -17.09 -22.06 -10.73
C ARG A 134 -16.13 -21.40 -9.76
N ILE A 135 -14.94 -21.09 -10.24
CA ILE A 135 -13.94 -20.30 -9.51
C ILE A 135 -13.67 -19.02 -10.31
N ILE A 136 -13.74 -17.87 -9.64
CA ILE A 136 -13.40 -16.57 -10.24
C ILE A 136 -12.15 -16.04 -9.56
N TYR A 137 -11.08 -15.87 -10.32
CA TYR A 137 -9.78 -15.42 -9.84
C TYR A 137 -9.43 -14.06 -10.43
N LEU A 138 -9.05 -13.12 -9.58
CA LEU A 138 -8.38 -11.90 -10.00
C LEU A 138 -6.87 -12.13 -9.88
N GLY A 139 -6.19 -12.28 -11.02
CA GLY A 139 -4.75 -12.47 -11.21
C GLY A 139 -4.00 -11.18 -11.51
N GLY A 140 -2.88 -11.29 -12.22
CA GLY A 140 -2.09 -10.14 -12.71
C GLY A 140 -1.72 -10.32 -14.18
N LEU A 141 -1.54 -9.22 -14.92
CA LEU A 141 -1.02 -9.29 -16.29
C LEU A 141 0.35 -9.94 -16.28
N THR A 142 0.50 -11.00 -17.07
CA THR A 142 1.70 -11.84 -17.12
C THR A 142 1.98 -12.20 -18.57
N TYR A 143 2.82 -11.39 -19.21
CA TYR A 143 3.32 -11.65 -20.56
C TYR A 143 4.83 -11.84 -20.53
N GLY A 144 5.32 -12.70 -21.42
CA GLY A 144 6.72 -13.10 -21.45
C GLY A 144 6.94 -14.50 -20.91
N LYS A 145 8.19 -14.96 -21.01
CA LYS A 145 8.60 -16.28 -20.51
C LYS A 145 8.75 -16.26 -18.99
N ASP A 146 8.64 -17.42 -18.36
CA ASP A 146 8.69 -17.53 -16.89
C ASP A 146 10.01 -17.01 -16.29
N ASP A 147 11.12 -17.14 -17.02
CA ASP A 147 12.46 -16.63 -16.65
C ASP A 147 12.57 -15.10 -16.76
N GLU A 148 11.69 -14.47 -17.53
CA GLU A 148 11.62 -13.02 -17.68
C GLU A 148 10.70 -12.39 -16.64
N LEU A 149 9.80 -13.15 -16.00
CA LEU A 149 8.84 -12.61 -15.03
C LEU A 149 9.48 -12.32 -13.67
N SER A 150 9.05 -11.23 -13.03
CA SER A 150 9.33 -11.04 -11.61
C SER A 150 8.74 -12.20 -10.77
N GLN A 151 9.36 -12.51 -9.63
CA GLN A 151 8.87 -13.57 -8.73
C GLN A 151 7.41 -13.38 -8.31
N HIS A 152 6.96 -12.13 -8.18
CA HIS A 152 5.57 -11.79 -7.87
C HIS A 152 4.63 -12.12 -9.03
N MET A 153 4.99 -11.73 -10.25
CA MET A 153 4.23 -12.05 -11.46
C MET A 153 4.16 -13.56 -11.71
N LEU A 154 5.28 -14.28 -11.53
CA LEU A 154 5.36 -15.72 -11.68
C LEU A 154 4.44 -16.45 -10.67
N SER A 155 4.47 -16.06 -9.39
CA SER A 155 3.57 -16.61 -8.37
C SER A 155 2.10 -16.44 -8.76
N ARG A 156 1.74 -15.26 -9.28
CA ARG A 156 0.36 -14.95 -9.67
C ARG A 156 -0.11 -15.77 -10.86
N LYS A 157 0.79 -16.02 -11.83
CA LYS A 157 0.57 -16.94 -12.95
C LYS A 157 0.38 -18.37 -12.43
N GLN A 158 1.29 -18.86 -11.59
CA GLN A 158 1.24 -20.21 -11.01
C GLN A 158 -0.04 -20.49 -10.21
N VAL A 159 -0.54 -19.50 -9.46
CA VAL A 159 -1.84 -19.61 -8.77
C VAL A 159 -2.96 -19.79 -9.79
N GLY A 160 -3.00 -18.97 -10.85
CA GLY A 160 -3.98 -19.12 -11.93
C GLY A 160 -3.92 -20.50 -12.58
N ASP A 161 -2.71 -20.94 -12.95
CA ASP A 161 -2.45 -22.26 -13.53
C ASP A 161 -2.86 -23.41 -12.60
N THR A 162 -2.71 -23.22 -11.29
CA THR A 162 -3.13 -24.20 -10.29
C THR A 162 -4.64 -24.25 -10.18
N LEU A 163 -5.31 -23.10 -10.09
CA LEU A 163 -6.77 -23.01 -10.03
C LEU A 163 -7.42 -23.66 -11.25
N MET A 164 -6.87 -23.47 -12.45
CA MET A 164 -7.32 -24.11 -13.71
C MET A 164 -7.27 -25.64 -13.69
N LYS A 165 -6.56 -26.28 -12.74
CA LYS A 165 -6.56 -27.74 -12.57
C LYS A 165 -7.76 -28.26 -11.77
N SER A 166 -8.62 -27.38 -11.26
CA SER A 166 -9.86 -27.77 -10.61
C SER A 166 -10.88 -28.32 -11.63
N ASN A 167 -11.87 -29.06 -11.12
CA ASN A 167 -13.02 -29.51 -11.90
C ASN A 167 -14.03 -28.37 -12.15
N ALA A 168 -13.84 -27.22 -11.50
CA ALA A 168 -14.68 -26.05 -11.67
C ALA A 168 -14.35 -25.32 -12.97
N GLN A 169 -15.33 -24.62 -13.53
CA GLN A 169 -15.08 -23.65 -14.59
C GLN A 169 -14.33 -22.45 -14.00
N VAL A 170 -13.10 -22.20 -14.44
CA VAL A 170 -12.27 -21.12 -13.89
C VAL A 170 -12.30 -19.90 -14.79
N THR A 171 -12.76 -18.77 -14.26
CA THR A 171 -12.67 -17.45 -14.90
C THR A 171 -11.49 -16.70 -14.29
N ILE A 172 -10.53 -16.28 -15.11
CA ILE A 172 -9.38 -15.49 -14.65
C ILE A 172 -9.47 -14.08 -15.23
N PHE A 173 -9.55 -13.07 -14.37
CA PHE A 173 -9.33 -11.68 -14.75
C PHE A 173 -7.90 -11.28 -14.42
N ARG A 174 -7.14 -10.77 -15.39
CA ARG A 174 -5.78 -10.29 -15.20
C ARG A 174 -5.76 -8.77 -15.30
N ALA A 175 -5.28 -8.11 -14.26
CA ALA A 175 -5.15 -6.65 -14.22
C ALA A 175 -3.70 -6.25 -13.94
N ALA A 176 -3.29 -5.08 -14.40
CA ALA A 176 -2.00 -4.50 -14.05
C ALA A 176 -2.11 -3.75 -12.71
N VAL A 177 -2.30 -2.44 -12.80
CA VAL A 177 -2.37 -1.54 -11.66
C VAL A 177 -3.84 -1.23 -11.36
N ILE A 178 -4.35 -1.75 -10.25
CA ILE A 178 -5.70 -1.42 -9.79
C ILE A 178 -5.64 -0.15 -8.95
N LEU A 179 -6.43 0.86 -9.33
CA LEU A 179 -6.51 2.15 -8.66
C LEU A 179 -7.77 2.25 -7.80
N GLY A 180 -7.57 2.47 -6.50
CA GLY A 180 -8.63 2.73 -5.54
C GLY A 180 -8.06 3.16 -4.19
N SER A 181 -8.82 3.96 -3.44
CA SER A 181 -8.38 4.48 -2.13
C SER A 181 -8.11 3.34 -1.14
N GLY A 182 -6.95 3.37 -0.46
CA GLY A 182 -6.52 2.27 0.42
C GLY A 182 -5.91 1.05 -0.32
N GLY A 183 -5.78 1.11 -1.65
CA GLY A 183 -5.05 0.13 -2.44
C GLY A 183 -3.58 0.48 -2.55
N GLY A 184 -2.68 -0.51 -2.43
CA GLY A 184 -1.23 -0.27 -2.37
C GLY A 184 -0.66 0.55 -3.53
N SER A 185 -1.18 0.36 -4.75
CA SER A 185 -0.72 1.11 -5.94
C SER A 185 -1.13 2.59 -5.91
N PHE A 186 -2.36 2.90 -5.53
CA PHE A 186 -2.81 4.28 -5.39
C PHE A 186 -2.10 4.97 -4.22
N GLU A 187 -1.97 4.30 -3.07
CA GLU A 187 -1.23 4.84 -1.92
C GLU A 187 0.23 5.14 -2.27
N MET A 188 0.89 4.26 -3.03
CA MET A 188 2.25 4.48 -3.52
C MET A 188 2.34 5.74 -4.39
N LEU A 189 1.50 5.82 -5.43
CA LEU A 189 1.43 6.98 -6.32
C LEU A 189 1.18 8.26 -5.52
N ARG A 190 0.20 8.22 -4.61
CA ARG A 190 -0.21 9.35 -3.78
C ARG A 190 0.93 9.83 -2.91
N TYR A 191 1.55 8.96 -2.12
CA TYR A 191 2.62 9.36 -1.22
C TYR A 191 3.85 9.90 -1.95
N LEU A 192 4.21 9.32 -3.10
CA LEU A 192 5.32 9.81 -3.90
C LEU A 192 5.07 11.24 -4.39
N VAL A 193 3.89 11.51 -4.96
CA VAL A 193 3.55 12.84 -5.49
C VAL A 193 3.27 13.86 -4.40
N GLU A 194 2.62 13.46 -3.29
CA GLU A 194 2.25 14.41 -2.25
C GLU A 194 3.44 14.87 -1.40
N ARG A 195 4.46 14.02 -1.23
CA ARG A 195 5.55 14.23 -0.26
C ARG A 195 6.89 14.60 -0.89
N LEU A 196 7.13 14.30 -2.16
CA LEU A 196 8.43 14.54 -2.79
C LEU A 196 8.36 15.75 -3.74
N PRO A 197 9.08 16.84 -3.44
CA PRO A 197 9.19 17.97 -4.36
C PRO A 197 10.15 17.64 -5.52
N LEU A 198 11.16 16.81 -5.24
CA LEU A 198 12.09 16.24 -6.20
C LEU A 198 12.06 14.72 -6.07
N MET A 199 11.80 14.04 -7.18
CA MET A 199 11.71 12.60 -7.24
C MET A 199 12.84 12.04 -8.08
N ILE A 200 13.70 11.25 -7.45
CA ILE A 200 14.79 10.54 -8.14
C ILE A 200 14.26 9.17 -8.55
N CYS A 201 14.13 8.98 -9.86
CA CYS A 201 13.55 7.81 -10.46
C CYS A 201 14.58 7.03 -11.27
N PRO A 202 14.55 5.70 -11.29
CA PRO A 202 15.22 4.91 -12.31
C PRO A 202 14.48 4.95 -13.65
N LYS A 203 15.14 4.48 -14.72
CA LYS A 203 14.54 4.42 -16.07
C LYS A 203 13.22 3.65 -16.18
N TRP A 204 12.97 2.64 -15.33
CA TRP A 204 11.74 1.84 -15.39
C TRP A 204 10.46 2.62 -15.06
N VAL A 205 10.54 3.87 -14.59
CA VAL A 205 9.34 4.72 -14.48
C VAL A 205 8.73 5.08 -15.85
N LEU A 206 9.48 4.84 -16.93
CA LEU A 206 9.03 5.01 -18.31
C LEU A 206 8.30 3.77 -18.85
N THR A 207 8.32 2.65 -18.12
CA THR A 207 7.60 1.43 -18.51
C THR A 207 6.10 1.71 -18.58
N LYS A 208 5.47 1.22 -19.65
CA LYS A 208 4.05 1.38 -19.92
C LYS A 208 3.22 0.40 -19.09
N CYS A 209 2.10 0.87 -18.58
CA CYS A 209 1.09 0.05 -17.94
C CYS A 209 -0.31 0.59 -18.29
N GLN A 210 -1.31 -0.28 -18.17
CA GLN A 210 -2.71 0.07 -18.38
C GLN A 210 -3.44 -0.12 -17.04
N PRO A 211 -3.56 0.94 -16.21
CA PRO A 211 -4.21 0.84 -14.91
C PRO A 211 -5.71 0.61 -15.08
N ILE A 212 -6.42 0.21 -14.03
CA ILE A 212 -7.89 0.07 -14.06
C ILE A 212 -8.49 0.55 -12.74
N PHE A 213 -9.66 1.20 -12.79
CA PHE A 213 -10.37 1.60 -11.59
C PHE A 213 -10.90 0.40 -10.82
N ILE A 214 -10.80 0.43 -9.49
CA ILE A 214 -11.30 -0.63 -8.62
C ILE A 214 -12.79 -0.92 -8.81
N GLY A 215 -13.61 0.11 -9.03
CA GLY A 215 -15.04 -0.08 -9.28
C GLY A 215 -15.29 -0.89 -10.54
N ASP A 216 -14.53 -0.65 -11.61
CA ASP A 216 -14.68 -1.35 -12.88
C ASP A 216 -14.24 -2.82 -12.75
N VAL A 217 -13.16 -3.08 -11.99
CA VAL A 217 -12.75 -4.45 -11.61
C VAL A 217 -13.86 -5.16 -10.85
N VAL A 218 -14.48 -4.50 -9.86
CA VAL A 218 -15.58 -5.08 -9.08
C VAL A 218 -16.79 -5.35 -9.96
N THR A 219 -17.11 -4.48 -10.92
CA THR A 219 -18.18 -4.71 -11.91
C THR A 219 -17.90 -5.93 -12.79
N TYR A 220 -16.67 -6.14 -13.27
CA TYR A 220 -16.32 -7.35 -14.01
C TYR A 220 -16.50 -8.61 -13.14
N LEU A 221 -16.01 -8.57 -11.91
CA LEU A 221 -16.13 -9.68 -10.97
C LEU A 221 -17.59 -10.01 -10.67
N SER A 222 -18.41 -9.01 -10.32
CA SER A 222 -19.82 -9.24 -9.97
C SER A 222 -20.64 -9.70 -11.17
N LYS A 223 -20.55 -9.02 -12.33
CA LYS A 223 -21.29 -9.41 -13.54
C LYS A 223 -20.89 -10.79 -14.06
N SER A 224 -19.64 -11.22 -13.84
CA SER A 224 -19.19 -12.53 -14.30
C SER A 224 -19.99 -13.69 -13.69
N ILE A 225 -20.61 -13.51 -12.52
CA ILE A 225 -21.44 -14.53 -11.85
C ILE A 225 -22.52 -15.09 -12.79
N GLU A 226 -23.17 -14.22 -13.56
CA GLU A 226 -24.34 -14.57 -14.39
C GLU A 226 -23.97 -14.86 -15.85
N ILE A 227 -22.81 -14.39 -16.30
CA ILE A 227 -22.40 -14.43 -17.72
C ILE A 227 -21.57 -15.70 -17.97
N LYS A 228 -22.22 -16.73 -18.52
CA LYS A 228 -21.62 -18.05 -18.77
C LYS A 228 -20.48 -18.02 -19.79
N GLU A 229 -20.49 -17.06 -20.69
CA GLU A 229 -19.47 -16.85 -21.73
C GLU A 229 -18.08 -16.57 -21.14
N THR A 230 -18.01 -16.26 -19.84
CA THR A 230 -16.75 -16.05 -19.11
C THR A 230 -16.22 -17.32 -18.41
N GLU A 231 -16.98 -18.42 -18.39
CA GLU A 231 -16.58 -19.69 -17.79
C GLU A 231 -15.42 -20.34 -18.53
N GLY A 232 -14.42 -20.83 -17.79
CA GLY A 232 -13.25 -21.53 -18.35
C GLY A 232 -12.30 -20.65 -19.16
N ARG A 233 -12.40 -19.32 -19.04
CA ARG A 233 -11.64 -18.35 -19.85
C ARG A 233 -10.83 -17.38 -19.01
N THR A 234 -9.78 -16.86 -19.62
CA THR A 234 -8.91 -15.82 -19.06
C THR A 234 -9.10 -14.53 -19.86
N PHE A 235 -9.14 -13.40 -19.18
CA PHE A 235 -9.37 -12.08 -19.75
C PHE A 235 -8.42 -11.05 -19.16
N ASP A 236 -7.99 -10.09 -19.96
CA ASP A 236 -7.27 -8.91 -19.47
C ASP A 236 -8.24 -7.76 -19.25
N ILE A 237 -8.06 -7.04 -18.15
CA ILE A 237 -8.85 -5.86 -17.81
C ILE A 237 -7.92 -4.67 -17.57
N GLY A 238 -8.23 -3.56 -18.23
CA GLY A 238 -7.47 -2.31 -18.20
C GLY A 238 -8.39 -1.12 -18.48
N SER A 239 -7.98 0.09 -18.12
CA SER A 239 -8.65 1.32 -18.51
C SER A 239 -8.39 1.65 -19.98
N PRO A 240 -9.03 2.68 -20.55
CA PRO A 240 -8.72 3.16 -21.90
C PRO A 240 -7.31 3.75 -22.04
N ASP A 241 -6.63 4.08 -20.94
CA ASP A 241 -5.37 4.83 -20.95
C ASP A 241 -4.14 3.94 -20.78
N ILE A 242 -3.21 4.02 -21.74
CA ILE A 242 -1.88 3.38 -21.63
C ILE A 242 -0.83 4.42 -21.24
N LEU A 243 -0.38 4.36 -19.99
CA LEU A 243 0.44 5.39 -19.36
C LEU A 243 1.76 4.81 -18.85
N SER A 244 2.83 5.63 -18.86
CA SER A 244 3.98 5.31 -18.03
C SER A 244 3.72 5.66 -16.57
N TYR A 245 4.46 5.07 -15.63
CA TYR A 245 4.40 5.48 -14.22
C TYR A 245 4.73 6.97 -14.05
N LEU A 246 5.62 7.50 -14.87
CA LEU A 246 5.95 8.93 -14.92
C LEU A 246 4.75 9.78 -15.34
N ASP A 247 3.97 9.34 -16.34
CA ASP A 247 2.75 10.04 -16.76
C ASP A 247 1.70 10.02 -15.65
N MET A 248 1.52 8.87 -14.99
CA MET A 248 0.61 8.74 -13.84
C MET A 248 0.95 9.74 -12.72
N MET A 249 2.24 9.88 -12.40
CA MET A 249 2.73 10.83 -11.38
C MET A 249 2.48 12.28 -11.81
N LYS A 250 2.73 12.63 -13.07
CA LYS A 250 2.48 13.97 -13.61
C LYS A 250 0.99 14.33 -13.64
N ILE A 251 0.14 13.42 -14.08
CA ILE A 251 -1.32 13.62 -14.12
C ILE A 251 -1.84 13.84 -12.70
N TYR A 252 -1.41 13.01 -11.74
CA TYR A 252 -1.84 13.18 -10.35
C TYR A 252 -1.33 14.50 -9.74
N ALA A 253 -0.08 14.89 -10.01
CA ALA A 253 0.46 16.17 -9.58
C ALA A 253 -0.34 17.36 -10.14
N LYS A 254 -0.75 17.28 -11.41
CA LYS A 254 -1.60 18.29 -12.06
C LYS A 254 -2.98 18.41 -11.40
N ILE A 255 -3.60 17.28 -11.01
CA ILE A 255 -4.89 17.28 -10.28
C ILE A 255 -4.75 17.97 -8.91
N LEU A 256 -3.59 17.83 -8.26
CA LEU A 256 -3.31 18.45 -6.97
C LEU A 256 -2.77 19.89 -7.07
N ASP A 257 -2.68 20.45 -8.28
CA ASP A 257 -2.03 21.74 -8.54
C ASP A 257 -0.60 21.83 -7.95
N LYS A 258 0.15 20.73 -8.08
CA LYS A 258 1.52 20.61 -7.58
C LYS A 258 2.53 20.52 -8.72
N SER A 259 3.66 21.17 -8.53
CA SER A 259 4.85 20.95 -9.35
C SER A 259 5.73 19.87 -8.74
N ILE A 260 6.01 18.82 -9.51
CA ILE A 260 6.98 17.78 -9.16
C ILE A 260 8.16 17.85 -10.13
N LYS A 261 9.39 17.84 -9.60
CA LYS A 261 10.60 17.70 -10.42
C LYS A 261 11.00 16.24 -10.44
N ILE A 262 11.28 15.69 -11.62
CA ILE A 262 11.66 14.29 -11.77
C ILE A 262 13.06 14.23 -12.37
N LEU A 263 13.97 13.53 -11.69
CA LEU A 263 15.32 13.24 -12.16
C LEU A 263 15.42 11.74 -12.45
N ILE A 264 15.65 11.37 -13.72
CA ILE A 264 15.79 9.98 -14.12
C ILE A 264 17.27 9.59 -14.11
N ILE A 265 17.63 8.55 -13.37
CA ILE A 265 19.00 8.01 -13.27
C ILE A 265 19.10 6.58 -13.81
N PRO A 266 20.22 6.20 -14.45
CA PRO A 266 20.34 4.91 -15.13
C PRO A 266 20.53 3.68 -14.21
N PHE A 267 21.00 3.84 -12.97
CA PHE A 267 21.52 2.71 -12.18
C PHE A 267 20.81 2.40 -10.85
N LEU A 268 19.62 2.97 -10.59
CA LEU A 268 18.92 2.66 -9.33
C LEU A 268 18.26 1.27 -9.39
N THR A 269 18.81 0.33 -8.62
CA THR A 269 18.26 -1.04 -8.53
C THR A 269 16.93 -1.04 -7.76
N PRO A 270 15.99 -1.95 -8.07
CA PRO A 270 14.72 -2.08 -7.33
C PRO A 270 14.87 -2.21 -5.83
N ARG A 271 15.94 -2.89 -5.38
CA ARG A 271 16.25 -3.02 -3.95
C ARG A 271 16.49 -1.65 -3.33
N LEU A 272 17.35 -0.83 -3.94
CA LEU A 272 17.61 0.53 -3.46
C LEU A 272 16.36 1.41 -3.56
N SER A 273 15.61 1.31 -4.65
CA SER A 273 14.33 2.02 -4.82
C SER A 273 13.31 1.65 -3.73
N SER A 274 13.23 0.38 -3.33
CA SER A 274 12.31 -0.06 -2.28
C SER A 274 12.66 0.51 -0.90
N TYR A 275 13.95 0.67 -0.59
CA TYR A 275 14.40 1.34 0.64
C TYR A 275 14.17 2.84 0.59
N TRP A 276 14.37 3.47 -0.57
CA TRP A 276 14.04 4.87 -0.78
C TRP A 276 12.55 5.13 -0.53
N VAL A 277 11.68 4.31 -1.11
CA VAL A 277 10.23 4.35 -0.88
C VAL A 277 9.88 4.15 0.59
N ASP A 278 10.48 3.17 1.29
CA ASP A 278 10.26 2.94 2.73
C ASP A 278 10.70 4.10 3.62
N LEU A 279 11.60 4.94 3.11
CA LEU A 279 12.13 6.09 3.84
C LEU A 279 11.25 7.33 3.63
N VAL A 280 10.74 7.53 2.41
CA VAL A 280 9.95 8.72 2.05
C VAL A 280 8.44 8.53 2.18
N THR A 281 7.99 7.27 2.14
CA THR A 281 6.58 6.88 2.30
C THR A 281 6.40 6.00 3.54
N PRO A 282 5.17 5.77 4.00
CA PRO A 282 4.90 4.83 5.08
C PRO A 282 4.88 3.36 4.62
N ILE A 283 5.02 3.11 3.31
CA ILE A 283 4.94 1.78 2.72
C ILE A 283 6.24 1.04 3.01
N LYS A 284 6.16 -0.07 3.74
CA LYS A 284 7.34 -0.88 4.09
C LYS A 284 8.06 -1.37 2.82
N ALA A 285 9.39 -1.42 2.86
CA ALA A 285 10.21 -1.90 1.74
C ALA A 285 9.79 -3.30 1.26
N SER A 286 9.34 -4.16 2.17
CA SER A 286 8.88 -5.53 1.83
C SER A 286 7.60 -5.56 0.99
N LEU A 287 6.75 -4.55 1.11
CA LEU A 287 5.54 -4.35 0.29
C LEU A 287 5.86 -3.60 -1.00
N ALA A 288 6.73 -2.59 -0.92
CA ALA A 288 7.16 -1.81 -2.07
C ALA A 288 7.96 -2.64 -3.07
N ARG A 289 8.77 -3.60 -2.59
CA ARG A 289 9.70 -4.33 -3.44
C ARG A 289 9.02 -5.21 -4.52
N PRO A 290 8.05 -6.08 -4.21
CA PRO A 290 7.33 -6.85 -5.22
C PRO A 290 6.66 -5.96 -6.27
N LEU A 291 6.10 -4.82 -5.84
CA LEU A 291 5.52 -3.83 -6.73
C LEU A 291 6.59 -3.23 -7.65
N ILE A 292 7.69 -2.71 -7.11
CA ILE A 292 8.78 -2.09 -7.89
C ILE A 292 9.44 -3.10 -8.85
N ASP A 293 9.64 -4.34 -8.39
CA ASP A 293 10.22 -5.40 -9.22
C ASP A 293 9.30 -5.70 -10.43
N SER A 294 7.97 -5.63 -10.28
CA SER A 294 7.03 -5.81 -11.40
C SER A 294 6.93 -4.61 -12.35
N LEU A 295 7.21 -3.38 -11.89
CA LEU A 295 7.16 -2.15 -12.74
C LEU A 295 8.14 -2.15 -13.92
N LYS A 296 9.11 -3.08 -13.92
CA LYS A 296 10.04 -3.23 -15.06
C LYS A 296 9.40 -3.90 -16.27
N HIS A 297 8.29 -4.59 -16.08
CA HIS A 297 7.62 -5.33 -17.13
C HIS A 297 6.45 -4.51 -17.65
N GLU A 298 6.33 -4.45 -18.98
CA GLU A 298 5.19 -3.80 -19.60
C GLU A 298 3.91 -4.58 -19.28
N ALA A 299 2.89 -3.86 -18.79
CA ALA A 299 1.65 -4.45 -18.30
C ALA A 299 0.47 -3.78 -19.00
N VAL A 300 0.30 -4.11 -20.28
CA VAL A 300 -0.73 -3.58 -21.19
C VAL A 300 -1.65 -4.73 -21.61
N VAL A 301 -2.95 -4.48 -21.74
CA VAL A 301 -3.95 -5.47 -22.15
C VAL A 301 -3.61 -6.02 -23.54
N GLN A 302 -3.61 -7.34 -23.69
CA GLN A 302 -3.46 -8.02 -24.99
C GLN A 302 -4.76 -8.69 -25.41
N ASP A 303 -5.54 -9.24 -24.47
CA ASP A 303 -6.88 -9.76 -24.72
C ASP A 303 -7.97 -8.83 -24.18
N ASN A 304 -8.59 -8.06 -25.07
CA ASN A 304 -9.68 -7.15 -24.74
C ASN A 304 -11.09 -7.73 -25.01
N SER A 305 -11.21 -9.04 -25.29
CA SER A 305 -12.49 -9.68 -25.65
C SER A 305 -13.57 -9.58 -24.57
N ILE A 306 -13.17 -9.31 -23.32
CA ILE A 306 -14.10 -9.10 -22.21
C ILE A 306 -14.99 -7.87 -22.37
N ILE A 307 -14.57 -6.86 -23.15
CA ILE A 307 -15.34 -5.64 -23.37
C ILE A 307 -16.65 -5.96 -24.11
N ASP A 308 -16.60 -6.91 -25.05
CA ASP A 308 -17.76 -7.34 -25.83
C ASP A 308 -18.69 -8.24 -25.01
N ILE A 309 -18.14 -9.01 -24.06
CA ILE A 309 -18.88 -9.96 -23.22
C ILE A 309 -19.53 -9.26 -22.02
N ILE A 310 -18.79 -8.35 -21.38
CA ILE A 310 -19.26 -7.56 -20.24
C ILE A 310 -19.01 -6.08 -20.58
N PRO A 311 -19.97 -5.41 -21.23
CA PRO A 311 -19.84 -3.99 -21.50
C PRO A 311 -19.84 -3.21 -20.17
N VAL A 312 -18.75 -2.49 -19.94
CA VAL A 312 -18.53 -1.61 -18.80
C VAL A 312 -18.06 -0.26 -19.34
N GLU A 313 -18.65 0.82 -18.82
CA GLU A 313 -18.13 2.17 -19.06
C GLU A 313 -16.86 2.38 -18.22
N LEU A 314 -15.73 2.06 -18.83
CA LEU A 314 -14.42 2.10 -18.18
C LEU A 314 -14.02 3.55 -17.90
N LYS A 315 -13.61 3.81 -16.65
CA LYS A 315 -13.12 5.13 -16.26
C LYS A 315 -11.71 5.33 -16.77
N SER A 316 -11.45 6.53 -17.28
CA SER A 316 -10.09 7.01 -17.53
C SER A 316 -9.27 7.03 -16.23
N PHE A 317 -7.96 7.07 -16.37
CA PHE A 317 -7.02 7.23 -15.26
C PHE A 317 -7.30 8.51 -14.46
N GLN A 318 -7.63 9.60 -15.14
CA GLN A 318 -7.95 10.87 -14.48
C GLN A 318 -9.23 10.78 -13.64
N GLU A 319 -10.30 10.19 -14.20
CA GLU A 319 -11.55 9.97 -13.45
C GLU A 319 -11.31 9.04 -12.27
N SER A 320 -10.57 7.95 -12.48
CA SER A 320 -10.18 7.01 -11.42
C SER A 320 -9.53 7.73 -10.23
N LEU A 321 -8.59 8.65 -10.50
CA LEU A 321 -7.95 9.46 -9.46
C LEU A 321 -8.92 10.38 -8.73
N GLN A 322 -9.87 11.01 -9.44
CA GLN A 322 -10.89 11.85 -8.82
C GLN A 322 -11.75 11.04 -7.83
N TYR A 323 -12.20 9.84 -8.23
CA TYR A 323 -12.91 8.93 -7.33
C TYR A 323 -12.06 8.56 -6.11
N CYS A 324 -10.79 8.22 -6.30
CA CYS A 324 -9.89 7.88 -5.19
C CYS A 324 -9.73 9.03 -4.20
N ILE A 325 -9.54 10.26 -4.67
CA ILE A 325 -9.41 11.46 -3.81
C ILE A 325 -10.70 11.72 -3.02
N ILE A 326 -11.87 11.55 -3.65
CA ILE A 326 -13.16 11.73 -2.99
C ILE A 326 -13.36 10.68 -1.88
N GLU A 327 -13.06 9.42 -2.18
CA GLU A 327 -13.15 8.32 -1.24
C GLU A 327 -12.20 8.50 -0.05
N GLU A 328 -10.95 8.93 -0.30
CA GLU A 328 -9.96 9.22 0.72
C GLU A 328 -10.44 10.33 1.67
N LYS A 329 -11.00 11.42 1.12
CA LYS A 329 -11.58 12.52 1.91
C LYS A 329 -12.74 12.04 2.80
N LYS A 330 -13.58 11.12 2.32
CA LYS A 330 -14.66 10.51 3.11
C LYS A 330 -14.10 9.63 4.24
N SER A 331 -13.09 8.81 3.95
CA SER A 331 -12.44 7.93 4.93
C SER A 331 -11.78 8.73 6.06
N LYS A 332 -11.09 9.84 5.74
CA LYS A 332 -10.50 10.74 6.75
C LYS A 332 -11.53 11.40 7.68
N LYS A 333 -12.74 11.68 7.18
CA LYS A 333 -13.83 12.26 8.00
C LYS A 333 -14.44 11.24 8.96
N ASN A 334 -14.47 9.96 8.59
CA ASN A 334 -15.05 8.88 9.39
C ASN A 334 -13.99 7.79 9.68
N PRO A 335 -13.00 8.07 10.55
CA PRO A 335 -11.96 7.10 10.84
C PRO A 335 -12.54 5.87 11.53
N VAL A 336 -12.25 4.68 10.98
CA VAL A 336 -12.54 3.41 11.66
C VAL A 336 -11.68 3.35 12.92
N LYS A 337 -12.33 3.27 14.09
CA LYS A 337 -11.63 3.18 15.38
C LYS A 337 -10.85 1.87 15.49
N THR A 338 -9.56 1.91 15.17
CA THR A 338 -8.64 0.80 15.43
C THR A 338 -8.21 0.85 16.90
N LYS A 339 -8.10 -0.32 17.55
CA LYS A 339 -7.75 -0.45 18.97
C LYS A 339 -6.36 0.17 19.20
N LEU A 340 -6.30 1.31 19.88
CA LEU A 340 -5.05 2.03 20.15
C LEU A 340 -4.15 1.18 21.05
N ILE A 341 -2.98 0.82 20.56
CA ILE A 341 -1.91 0.22 21.37
C ILE A 341 -1.54 1.24 22.45
N LYS A 342 -1.47 0.82 23.72
CA LYS A 342 -1.12 1.69 24.85
C LYS A 342 0.35 2.10 24.72
N GLU A 343 0.63 3.29 24.18
CA GLU A 343 1.98 3.83 24.01
C GLU A 343 2.38 4.75 25.17
N ARG A 344 3.68 4.74 25.55
CA ARG A 344 4.23 5.62 26.60
C ARG A 344 4.20 7.11 26.24
N THR A 345 4.29 7.45 24.96
CA THR A 345 4.14 8.81 24.41
C THR A 345 3.28 8.72 23.16
N THR A 346 2.49 9.73 22.84
CA THR A 346 1.70 9.68 21.59
C THR A 346 2.57 10.08 20.39
N MET A 347 2.21 9.63 19.20
CA MET A 347 2.89 10.02 17.96
C MET A 347 2.89 11.55 17.78
N SER A 348 1.76 12.21 18.05
CA SER A 348 1.59 13.67 17.98
C SER A 348 2.55 14.43 18.90
N ILE A 349 2.76 13.95 20.13
CA ILE A 349 3.71 14.56 21.07
C ILE A 349 5.14 14.47 20.53
N ASN A 350 5.56 13.30 20.04
CA ASN A 350 6.91 13.15 19.51
C ASN A 350 7.15 14.07 18.30
N TYR A 351 6.16 14.20 17.39
CA TYR A 351 6.24 15.15 16.27
C TYR A 351 6.47 16.59 16.72
N LYS A 352 5.73 17.05 17.74
CA LYS A 352 5.91 18.39 18.28
C LYS A 352 7.29 18.57 18.90
N ILE A 353 7.74 17.61 19.72
CA ILE A 353 9.07 17.65 20.34
C ILE A 353 10.16 17.72 19.27
N LEU A 354 10.08 16.88 18.23
CA LEU A 354 11.09 16.87 17.17
C LEU A 354 11.13 18.22 16.44
N LEU A 355 9.98 18.75 16.02
CA LEU A 355 9.92 20.03 15.31
C LEU A 355 10.41 21.20 16.18
N VAL A 356 10.02 21.27 17.45
CA VAL A 356 10.49 22.30 18.37
C VAL A 356 11.99 22.17 18.60
N SER A 357 12.51 20.96 18.81
CA SER A 357 13.94 20.74 19.01
C SER A 357 14.76 21.14 17.77
N LEU A 358 14.30 20.87 16.55
CA LEU A 358 14.95 21.30 15.32
C LEU A 358 14.96 22.82 15.15
N LEU A 359 13.88 23.51 15.53
CA LEU A 359 13.84 24.97 15.54
C LEU A 359 14.77 25.57 16.60
N LEU A 360 14.85 24.96 17.79
CA LEU A 360 15.78 25.37 18.83
C LEU A 360 17.23 25.16 18.41
N LEU A 361 17.56 24.03 17.75
CA LEU A 361 18.89 23.83 17.16
C LEU A 361 19.21 24.98 16.19
N LEU A 362 18.29 25.34 15.30
CA LEU A 362 18.50 26.45 14.36
C LEU A 362 18.82 27.76 15.09
N VAL A 363 18.08 28.09 16.16
CA VAL A 363 18.34 29.29 16.97
C VAL A 363 19.72 29.22 17.63
N ILE A 364 20.02 28.13 18.33
CA ILE A 364 21.28 27.96 19.07
C ILE A 364 22.47 27.99 18.10
N GLY A 365 22.42 27.28 16.98
CA GLY A 365 23.48 27.31 15.98
C GLY A 365 23.71 28.71 15.39
N THR A 366 22.65 29.52 15.28
CA THR A 366 22.76 30.89 14.77
C THR A 366 23.48 31.81 15.73
N THR A 367 23.40 31.56 17.04
CA THR A 367 24.12 32.38 18.03
C THR A 367 25.64 32.37 17.87
N TYR A 368 26.23 31.34 17.23
CA TYR A 368 27.66 31.30 16.90
C TYR A 368 28.13 32.44 15.99
N TYR A 369 27.23 33.08 15.24
CA TYR A 369 27.59 34.16 14.32
C TYR A 369 27.34 35.56 14.89
N PHE A 370 26.66 35.64 16.03
CA PHE A 370 26.25 36.92 16.63
C PHE A 370 26.79 37.11 18.05
N LEU A 371 27.01 36.03 18.79
CA LEU A 371 27.36 36.05 20.20
C LEU A 371 28.70 35.35 20.51
N ASP A 372 29.35 34.74 19.52
CA ASP A 372 30.63 34.04 19.70
C ASP A 372 31.75 34.86 19.05
N ASP A 373 32.69 35.35 19.87
CA ASP A 373 33.79 36.19 19.39
C ASP A 373 34.92 35.39 18.71
N ARG A 374 34.83 34.05 18.70
CA ARG A 374 35.85 33.16 18.12
C ARG A 374 35.77 33.19 16.59
N LYS A 375 36.68 33.96 15.97
CA LYS A 375 36.79 34.11 14.50
C LYS A 375 37.00 32.79 13.73
N ALA A 376 37.43 31.72 14.39
CA ALA A 376 37.59 30.40 13.79
C ALA A 376 36.30 29.93 13.08
N PHE A 377 35.12 30.23 13.62
CA PHE A 377 33.84 29.82 13.02
C PHE A 377 33.43 30.63 11.77
N LEU A 378 34.13 31.74 11.51
CA LEU A 378 33.95 32.54 10.28
C LEU A 378 34.84 32.06 9.12
N GLU A 379 35.72 31.09 9.37
CA GLU A 379 36.53 30.48 8.32
C GLU A 379 35.65 29.73 7.29
N PRO A 380 36.03 29.71 6.00
CA PRO A 380 35.22 29.10 4.93
C PRO A 380 34.82 27.63 5.20
N PHE A 381 35.69 26.88 5.90
CA PHE A 381 35.43 25.50 6.28
C PHE A 381 34.20 25.37 7.20
N TRP A 382 34.14 26.15 8.28
CA TRP A 382 33.05 26.11 9.26
C TRP A 382 31.75 26.67 8.68
N LEU A 383 31.84 27.75 7.90
CA LEU A 383 30.69 28.28 7.17
C LEU A 383 30.08 27.24 6.22
N SER A 384 30.91 26.47 5.52
CA SER A 384 30.44 25.40 4.63
C SER A 384 29.70 24.30 5.39
N ILE A 385 30.25 23.87 6.53
CA ILE A 385 29.59 22.89 7.42
C ILE A 385 28.25 23.43 7.92
N ALA A 386 28.21 24.69 8.35
CA ALA A 386 26.99 25.30 8.85
C ALA A 386 25.90 25.41 7.80
N VAL A 387 26.25 25.81 6.56
CA VAL A 387 25.29 25.83 5.45
C VAL A 387 24.68 24.46 5.22
N ILE A 388 25.50 23.40 5.22
CA ILE A 388 25.01 22.02 5.10
C ILE A 388 24.12 21.65 6.29
N TRP A 389 24.53 22.01 7.50
CA TRP A 389 23.79 21.72 8.72
C TRP A 389 22.41 22.39 8.74
N TYR A 390 22.32 23.68 8.41
CA TYR A 390 21.04 24.39 8.27
C TYR A 390 20.17 23.79 7.16
N LEU A 391 20.76 23.48 6.00
CA LEU A 391 20.04 22.85 4.89
C LEU A 391 19.42 21.52 5.36
N LEU A 392 20.17 20.69 6.07
CA LEU A 392 19.69 19.42 6.60
C LEU A 392 18.59 19.62 7.66
N ILE A 393 18.66 20.66 8.49
CA ILE A 393 17.56 21.02 9.43
C ILE A 393 16.28 21.35 8.64
N PHE A 394 16.36 22.19 7.62
CA PHE A 394 15.20 22.54 6.79
C PHE A 394 14.62 21.33 6.06
N VAL A 395 15.47 20.48 5.47
CA VAL A 395 15.07 19.23 4.82
C VAL A 395 14.38 18.29 5.82
N SER A 396 14.95 18.17 7.02
CA SER A 396 14.38 17.38 8.11
C SER A 396 12.98 17.87 8.50
N ILE A 397 12.83 19.17 8.78
CA ILE A 397 11.54 19.79 9.12
C ILE A 397 10.50 19.55 8.02
N TYR A 398 10.89 19.73 6.76
CA TYR A 398 10.01 19.46 5.62
C TYR A 398 9.48 18.02 5.65
N PHE A 399 10.37 17.02 5.67
CA PHE A 399 9.96 15.62 5.61
C PHE A 399 9.20 15.15 6.85
N VAL A 400 9.53 15.69 8.03
CA VAL A 400 8.78 15.42 9.27
C VAL A 400 7.34 15.92 9.14
N ARG A 401 7.10 17.11 8.56
CA ARG A 401 5.75 17.65 8.35
C ARG A 401 4.90 16.78 7.41
N PHE A 402 5.53 16.14 6.43
CA PHE A 402 4.87 15.20 5.51
C PHE A 402 4.78 13.77 6.05
N GLY A 403 5.23 13.51 7.28
CA GLY A 403 5.18 12.19 7.90
C GLY A 403 6.09 11.16 7.22
N ALA A 404 7.21 11.60 6.66
CA ALA A 404 8.23 10.75 6.06
C ALA A 404 9.30 10.37 7.09
N ARG A 405 9.75 9.10 7.05
CA ARG A 405 10.80 8.59 7.93
C ARG A 405 12.16 9.24 7.65
N LEU A 406 12.37 9.70 6.42
CA LEU A 406 13.57 10.42 5.99
C LEU A 406 13.85 11.62 6.90
N GLY A 407 12.83 12.40 7.23
CA GLY A 407 12.98 13.58 8.08
C GLY A 407 13.44 13.20 9.48
N ALA A 408 12.81 12.19 10.08
CA ALA A 408 13.24 11.68 11.37
C ALA A 408 14.69 11.15 11.32
N LEU A 409 15.06 10.37 10.29
CA LEU A 409 16.43 9.86 10.13
C LEU A 409 17.46 10.98 10.07
N ILE A 410 17.22 11.99 9.21
CA ILE A 410 18.10 13.15 9.08
C ILE A 410 18.20 13.91 10.40
N ALA A 411 17.07 14.13 11.09
CA ALA A 411 17.07 14.77 12.41
C ALA A 411 17.93 14.01 13.44
N GLY A 412 17.87 12.67 13.45
CA GLY A 412 18.65 11.85 14.36
C GLY A 412 20.15 11.95 14.09
N ILE A 413 20.56 11.87 12.81
CA ILE A 413 21.96 12.04 12.41
C ILE A 413 22.46 13.45 12.77
N LEU A 414 21.65 14.48 12.51
CA LEU A 414 21.93 15.85 12.90
C LEU A 414 22.08 15.99 14.42
N GLY A 415 21.15 15.43 15.18
CA GLY A 415 21.18 15.48 16.64
C GLY A 415 22.47 14.87 17.20
N TRP A 416 22.91 13.71 16.69
CA TRP A 416 24.18 13.11 17.07
C TRP A 416 25.38 13.97 16.66
N GLY A 417 25.38 14.52 15.45
CA GLY A 417 26.44 15.42 14.99
C GLY A 417 26.57 16.66 15.86
N SER A 418 25.45 17.33 16.16
CA SER A 418 25.41 18.50 17.04
C SER A 418 25.83 18.16 18.47
N LEU A 419 25.40 17.02 19.00
CA LEU A 419 25.78 16.55 20.33
C LEU A 419 27.30 16.35 20.43
N VAL A 420 27.90 15.67 19.45
CA VAL A 420 29.34 15.44 19.40
C VAL A 420 30.11 16.75 19.26
N PHE A 421 29.63 17.67 18.40
CA PHE A 421 30.26 18.98 18.22
C PHE A 421 30.32 19.77 19.54
N TRP A 422 29.20 19.92 20.25
CA TRP A 422 29.15 20.65 21.52
C TRP A 422 29.86 19.94 22.68
N LEU A 423 29.93 18.60 22.63
CA LEU A 423 30.74 17.84 23.58
C LEU A 423 32.23 18.11 23.37
N LEU A 424 32.68 18.12 22.11
CA LEU A 424 34.08 18.37 21.74
C LEU A 424 34.50 19.81 22.03
N ASP A 425 33.63 20.81 21.82
CA ASP A 425 33.95 22.21 22.15
C ASP A 425 34.13 22.41 23.66
N ASN A 426 33.35 21.71 24.48
CA ASN A 426 33.46 21.73 25.95
C ASN A 426 34.51 20.78 26.55
N LEU A 427 35.13 19.92 25.74
CA LEU A 427 36.02 18.88 26.26
C LEU A 427 37.29 19.47 26.92
N TYR A 428 37.61 20.73 26.62
CA TYR A 428 38.67 21.50 27.29
C TYR A 428 38.50 21.52 28.82
N ILE A 429 37.27 21.54 29.34
CA ILE A 429 36.99 21.57 30.79
C ILE A 429 37.61 20.35 31.49
N VAL A 430 37.68 19.21 30.79
CA VAL A 430 38.20 17.96 31.32
C VAL A 430 39.69 17.78 30.98
N ILE A 431 40.07 18.11 29.74
CA ILE A 431 41.39 17.76 29.18
C ILE A 431 42.41 18.90 29.33
N GLY A 432 41.96 20.15 29.55
CA GLY A 432 42.80 21.32 29.78
C GLY A 432 43.32 22.01 28.51
N TYR A 433 43.02 21.51 27.30
CA TYR A 433 43.31 22.18 26.03
C TYR A 433 42.10 22.11 25.09
N PRO A 434 41.84 23.16 24.28
CA PRO A 434 40.70 23.18 23.38
C PRO A 434 41.00 22.38 22.10
N ILE A 435 39.97 21.74 21.55
CA ILE A 435 40.09 20.83 20.39
C ILE A 435 39.60 21.48 19.09
N ILE A 436 38.58 22.32 19.17
CA ILE A 436 37.89 22.89 18.00
C ILE A 436 38.38 24.30 17.69
N ALA A 437 38.25 25.21 18.65
CA ALA A 437 38.58 26.62 18.52
C ALA A 437 39.43 27.08 19.71
N THR A 438 39.55 28.39 19.90
CA THR A 438 40.09 28.94 21.15
C THR A 438 39.17 28.61 22.33
N ILE A 439 39.71 28.75 23.54
CA ILE A 439 38.99 28.47 24.79
C ILE A 439 37.64 29.23 24.79
N PRO A 440 36.51 28.54 25.01
CA PRO A 440 35.20 29.18 25.11
C PRO A 440 35.07 29.98 26.42
N ASP A 441 34.40 31.13 26.38
CA ASP A 441 34.02 31.87 27.57
C ASP A 441 32.79 31.23 28.24
N SER A 442 32.35 31.80 29.37
CA SER A 442 31.25 31.23 30.17
C SER A 442 29.94 31.10 29.40
N ASP A 443 29.68 32.05 28.49
CA ASP A 443 28.41 32.14 27.78
C ASP A 443 28.33 31.07 26.68
N GLU A 444 29.45 30.78 26.01
CA GLU A 444 29.58 29.70 25.03
C GLU A 444 29.43 28.33 25.70
N ILE A 445 30.02 28.13 26.88
CA ILE A 445 29.88 26.89 27.65
C ILE A 445 28.41 26.63 27.97
N TRP A 446 27.69 27.63 28.48
CA TRP A 446 26.27 27.50 28.79
C TRP A 446 25.42 27.26 27.55
N ARG A 447 25.68 27.99 26.46
CA ARG A 447 25.01 27.76 25.17
C ARG A 447 25.18 26.32 24.71
N ASP A 448 26.39 25.78 24.77
CA ASP A 448 26.68 24.44 24.29
C ASP A 448 26.05 23.36 25.18
N ILE A 449 25.98 23.58 26.50
CA ILE A 449 25.21 22.72 27.42
C ILE A 449 23.73 22.70 27.05
N VAL A 450 23.12 23.87 26.82
CA VAL A 450 21.72 23.97 26.35
C VAL A 450 21.56 23.27 25.00
N GLY A 451 22.53 23.45 24.10
CA GLY A 451 22.63 22.74 22.84
C GLY A 451 22.58 21.22 23.02
N MET A 452 23.45 20.66 23.86
CA MET A 452 23.52 19.21 24.11
C MET A 452 22.18 18.65 24.61
N ILE A 453 21.46 19.39 25.47
CA ILE A 453 20.12 19.02 25.93
C ILE A 453 19.13 18.98 24.77
N VAL A 454 19.10 20.03 23.94
CA VAL A 454 18.21 20.10 22.77
C VAL A 454 18.53 18.98 21.77
N ALA A 455 19.81 18.74 21.47
CA ALA A 455 20.25 17.65 20.60
C ALA A 455 19.81 16.27 21.12
N SER A 456 19.88 16.06 22.44
CA SER A 456 19.38 14.84 23.08
C SER A 456 17.88 14.64 22.87
N PHE A 457 17.08 15.70 23.02
CA PHE A 457 15.65 15.65 22.70
C PHE A 457 15.40 15.36 21.21
N THR A 458 16.18 15.95 20.31
CA THR A 458 16.11 15.66 18.86
C THR A 458 16.40 14.19 18.58
N ILE A 459 17.44 13.60 19.17
CA ILE A 459 17.80 12.17 18.99
C ILE A 459 16.67 11.26 19.48
N ILE A 460 16.18 11.47 20.70
CA ILE A 460 15.15 10.62 21.31
C ILE A 460 13.83 10.70 20.52
N SER A 461 13.38 11.93 20.18
CA SER A 461 12.13 12.13 19.44
C SER A 461 12.22 11.65 17.99
N SER A 462 13.37 11.84 17.33
CA SER A 462 13.67 11.25 16.02
C SER A 462 13.52 9.73 16.04
N HIS A 463 14.19 9.06 16.98
CA HIS A 463 14.18 7.60 17.08
C HIS A 463 12.75 7.07 17.27
N ASN A 464 11.98 7.73 18.15
CA ASN A 464 10.58 7.38 18.39
C ASN A 464 9.72 7.55 17.13
N ILE A 465 9.82 8.69 16.43
CA ILE A 465 9.04 8.94 15.21
C ILE A 465 9.42 7.96 14.11
N PHE A 466 10.71 7.72 13.89
CA PHE A 466 11.20 6.82 12.85
C PHE A 466 10.61 5.42 12.95
N ASN A 467 10.42 4.92 14.17
CA ASN A 467 9.81 3.62 14.44
C ASN A 467 8.27 3.67 14.44
N LYS A 468 7.66 4.74 14.97
CA LYS A 468 6.20 4.86 15.08
C LYS A 468 5.50 5.10 13.75
N ILE A 469 6.14 5.78 12.80
CA ILE A 469 5.58 5.95 11.45
C ILE A 469 5.20 4.60 10.84
N ARG A 470 5.93 3.52 11.15
CA ARG A 470 5.64 2.18 10.66
C ARG A 470 4.40 1.51 11.28
N LEU A 471 3.93 1.99 12.42
CA LEU A 471 2.89 1.36 13.24
C LEU A 471 1.51 2.03 13.10
N HIS A 472 1.46 3.29 12.67
CA HIS A 472 0.23 4.11 12.61
C HIS A 472 -0.28 4.41 11.19
N THR A 473 0.36 3.84 10.16
CA THR A 473 -0.08 3.82 8.76
C THR A 473 -0.23 2.39 8.32
#